data_AF-A0A9Y2E5E3-F1
#
_entry.id   AF-A0A9Y2E5E3-F1
#
_cell.length_a   1.000
_cell.length_b   1.000
_cell.length_c   1.000
_cell.angle_alpha   90.00
_cell.angle_beta   90.00
_cell.angle_gamma   90.00
#
_symmetry.space_group_name_H-M   'P 1'
#
loop_
_entity.id
_entity.type
_entity.pdbx_description
1 polymer ?
#
loop_
_entity_poly.entity_id
_entity_poly.type
_entity_poly.pdbx_seq_one_letter_code
_entity_poly.pdbx_strand_id
1 'polypeptide(L)'
;MSHVETCPHECEGRFKYPQWGLAPYWGLTSVMLGPPFEGHLEFGVDVDGERWHLEVYYQKSGFAPRLSDNVTSERLYEWNIKGRGRGERKCSFNISPRFPNMRHWETREPMDLPWENQVGDVEGVDVEFRSSNVEPDTIPELLSAFYAGVFQEADERVSRQYWSESPHQASTIHAYERYVRIRREWAEKLISAGVMHKIMLLLADTEGAKAEYKIDNEEVVGHMHRCLLRPDDAKALLPDHHRGKQLKNYLLENANSVSKDHPSYHPKYGVLVKKKLNGGDAFAWSERDELREEIDETILNTLNWADVPLAPDGTAVYVPDDHFDAVARETPVELSDDPTPRLEAQQEHLLMTTLRDMRDSEQEIAELVATDGGQSVDDLEEKTGYHTATVYRAINELGEILQLEDGHVSYRARKYREELRAIAESAESAIESYADRMQHIMGLADHLAESSPFQEWLATNGAEIVFDDAGDPRRLRIDTVLSWLKSDSFEDVQAIATEALEKWVRSGNDPAVLRRAQMTWKTPDGGTESGFVGTVADR
;
A
#
# COMPACT_ATOMS: atom_id res chain seq x y z
N MET A 1 4.39 -22.71 -5.16
CA MET A 1 4.80 -22.70 -3.74
C MET A 1 3.55 -22.59 -2.88
N SER A 2 3.55 -23.08 -1.64
CA SER A 2 2.46 -22.83 -0.70
C SER A 2 2.57 -21.40 -0.17
N HIS A 3 1.45 -20.67 -0.11
CA HIS A 3 1.38 -19.33 0.47
C HIS A 3 0.49 -19.38 1.71
N VAL A 4 0.74 -18.52 2.68
CA VAL A 4 -0.12 -18.38 3.85
C VAL A 4 -1.48 -17.79 3.45
N GLU A 5 -2.54 -18.24 4.12
CA GLU A 5 -3.87 -17.64 4.03
C GLU A 5 -3.96 -16.39 4.89
N THR A 6 -4.44 -15.29 4.33
CA THR A 6 -4.66 -14.04 5.06
C THR A 6 -5.97 -14.09 5.83
N CYS A 7 -6.14 -13.23 6.83
CA CYS A 7 -7.35 -13.15 7.66
C CYS A 7 -7.99 -11.75 7.57
N PRO A 8 -9.32 -11.60 7.58
CA PRO A 8 -9.97 -10.29 7.61
C PRO A 8 -9.69 -9.61 8.96
N HIS A 9 -9.37 -8.32 8.92
CA HIS A 9 -9.25 -7.50 10.13
C HIS A 9 -10.46 -6.60 10.30
N GLU A 10 -10.86 -5.89 9.24
CA GLU A 10 -11.92 -4.88 9.28
C GLU A 10 -12.64 -4.84 7.94
N CYS A 11 -13.97 -4.73 7.94
CA CYS A 11 -14.74 -4.42 6.74
C CYS A 11 -15.94 -3.52 7.11
N GLU A 12 -16.06 -2.38 6.43
CA GLU A 12 -17.11 -1.38 6.64
C GLU A 12 -17.79 -1.04 5.32
N GLY A 13 -19.10 -0.74 5.36
CA GLY A 13 -19.83 -0.39 4.15
C GLY A 13 -21.32 -0.13 4.38
N ARG A 14 -22.10 -0.16 3.30
CA ARG A 14 -23.55 0.02 3.33
C ARG A 14 -24.25 -0.97 2.43
N PHE A 15 -25.22 -1.69 2.98
CA PHE A 15 -26.18 -2.45 2.19
C PHE A 15 -27.43 -1.64 1.91
N LYS A 16 -28.04 -1.87 0.75
CA LYS A 16 -29.31 -1.25 0.35
C LYS A 16 -30.32 -2.34 0.03
N TYR A 17 -31.48 -2.26 0.66
CA TYR A 17 -32.56 -3.25 0.51
C TYR A 17 -33.90 -2.55 0.20
N PRO A 18 -34.24 -2.36 -1.09
CA PRO A 18 -35.54 -1.80 -1.49
C PRO A 18 -36.69 -2.81 -1.50
N GLN A 19 -36.40 -4.11 -1.47
CA GLN A 19 -37.34 -5.15 -1.91
C GLN A 19 -38.58 -5.30 -1.03
N TRP A 20 -38.42 -4.95 0.25
CA TRP A 20 -39.49 -5.05 1.25
C TRP A 20 -39.94 -3.67 1.76
N GLY A 21 -39.57 -2.60 1.06
CA GLY A 21 -39.84 -1.23 1.48
C GLY A 21 -39.38 -0.97 2.92
N LEU A 22 -40.20 -0.27 3.70
CA LEU A 22 -39.92 0.01 5.11
C LEU A 22 -40.30 -1.13 6.08
N ALA A 23 -40.79 -2.29 5.59
CA ALA A 23 -41.27 -3.35 6.47
C ALA A 23 -40.21 -3.84 7.49
N PRO A 24 -38.93 -4.04 7.12
CA PRO A 24 -37.91 -4.44 8.11
C PRO A 24 -37.68 -3.38 9.20
N TYR A 25 -37.74 -2.10 8.84
CA TYR A 25 -37.60 -0.99 9.78
C TYR A 25 -38.80 -0.88 10.74
N TRP A 26 -40.02 -1.00 10.22
CA TRP A 26 -41.23 -0.96 11.03
C TRP A 26 -41.35 -2.19 11.93
N GLY A 27 -40.90 -3.36 11.50
CA GLY A 27 -40.86 -4.57 12.34
C GLY A 27 -40.00 -4.39 13.58
N LEU A 28 -38.79 -3.83 13.45
CA LEU A 28 -37.97 -3.50 14.62
C LEU A 28 -38.67 -2.47 15.50
N THR A 29 -39.25 -1.45 14.88
CA THR A 29 -39.94 -0.38 15.60
C THR A 29 -41.13 -0.90 16.42
N SER A 30 -41.92 -1.83 15.89
CA SER A 30 -43.08 -2.40 16.58
C SER A 30 -42.70 -3.25 17.78
N VAL A 31 -41.57 -3.97 17.70
CA VAL A 31 -41.10 -4.84 18.77
C VAL A 31 -40.33 -4.06 19.82
N MET A 32 -39.39 -3.22 19.39
CA MET A 32 -38.40 -2.64 20.28
C MET A 32 -38.91 -1.44 21.09
N LEU A 33 -39.85 -0.64 20.59
CA LEU A 33 -40.31 0.56 21.32
C LEU A 33 -41.33 0.26 22.43
N GLY A 34 -41.97 -0.91 22.40
CA GLY A 34 -42.96 -1.31 23.40
C GLY A 34 -42.34 -2.07 24.58
N PRO A 35 -43.11 -2.32 25.65
CA PRO A 35 -42.73 -3.29 26.66
C PRO A 35 -42.52 -4.68 26.04
N PRO A 36 -41.53 -5.47 26.50
CA PRO A 36 -40.67 -5.20 27.67
C PRO A 36 -39.37 -4.44 27.33
N PHE A 37 -39.08 -4.15 26.07
CA PHE A 37 -37.76 -3.67 25.66
C PHE A 37 -37.58 -2.16 25.81
N GLU A 38 -38.65 -1.37 25.63
CA GLU A 38 -38.63 0.08 25.82
C GLU A 38 -37.45 0.80 25.12
N GLY A 39 -37.00 0.26 23.99
CA GLY A 39 -35.94 0.80 23.16
C GLY A 39 -34.57 0.16 23.29
N HIS A 40 -34.37 -0.78 24.23
CA HIS A 40 -33.08 -1.43 24.49
C HIS A 40 -33.25 -2.92 24.74
N LEU A 41 -32.40 -3.74 24.13
CA LEU A 41 -32.40 -5.20 24.30
C LEU A 41 -30.97 -5.73 24.27
N GLU A 42 -30.63 -6.55 25.26
CA GLU A 42 -29.38 -7.31 25.30
C GLU A 42 -29.68 -8.80 25.47
N PHE A 43 -29.07 -9.63 24.62
CA PHE A 43 -29.29 -11.07 24.64
C PHE A 43 -28.11 -11.79 23.97
N GLY A 44 -28.25 -13.09 23.73
CA GLY A 44 -27.32 -13.77 22.84
C GLY A 44 -28.03 -14.67 21.85
N VAL A 45 -27.38 -14.87 20.71
CA VAL A 45 -27.85 -15.70 19.61
C VAL A 45 -26.74 -16.65 19.20
N ASP A 46 -27.10 -17.86 18.80
CA ASP A 46 -26.15 -18.81 18.21
C ASP A 46 -26.26 -18.73 16.69
N VAL A 47 -25.14 -18.42 16.03
CA VAL A 47 -25.02 -18.36 14.57
C VAL A 47 -23.89 -19.29 14.16
N ASP A 48 -24.22 -20.30 13.36
CA ASP A 48 -23.28 -21.32 12.86
C ASP A 48 -22.36 -21.94 13.92
N GLY A 49 -22.94 -22.22 15.09
CA GLY A 49 -22.22 -22.83 16.21
C GLY A 49 -21.38 -21.86 17.05
N GLU A 50 -21.39 -20.57 16.73
CA GLU A 50 -20.79 -19.52 17.54
C GLU A 50 -21.85 -18.72 18.31
N ARG A 51 -21.62 -18.52 19.61
CA ARG A 51 -22.45 -17.65 20.44
C ARG A 51 -22.04 -16.20 20.26
N TRP A 52 -22.99 -15.37 19.84
CA TRP A 52 -22.87 -13.92 19.74
C TRP A 52 -23.66 -13.25 20.87
N HIS A 53 -23.08 -12.25 21.52
CA HIS A 53 -23.79 -11.35 22.42
C HIS A 53 -24.24 -10.12 21.65
N LEU A 54 -25.55 -9.85 21.67
CA LEU A 54 -26.18 -8.76 20.95
C LEU A 54 -26.63 -7.65 21.89
N GLU A 55 -26.40 -6.42 21.47
CA GLU A 55 -26.87 -5.18 22.09
C GLU A 55 -27.62 -4.38 21.02
N VAL A 56 -28.92 -4.18 21.24
CA VAL A 56 -29.84 -3.54 20.29
C VAL A 56 -30.44 -2.30 20.91
N TYR A 57 -30.29 -1.17 20.24
CA TYR A 57 -30.82 0.12 20.70
C TYR A 57 -31.10 1.03 19.51
N TYR A 58 -31.73 2.19 19.73
CA TYR A 58 -31.94 3.17 18.68
C TYR A 58 -31.27 4.51 18.96
N GLN A 59 -31.04 5.26 17.90
CA GLN A 59 -30.71 6.68 17.97
C GLN A 59 -31.77 7.50 17.23
N LYS A 60 -31.90 8.77 17.60
CA LYS A 60 -32.83 9.68 16.94
C LYS A 60 -32.21 10.17 15.65
N SER A 61 -32.89 9.94 14.53
CA SER A 61 -32.38 10.29 13.21
C SER A 61 -32.56 11.78 12.88
N GLY A 62 -31.97 12.21 11.77
CA GLY A 62 -32.25 13.50 11.14
C GLY A 62 -33.55 13.55 10.34
N PHE A 63 -34.32 12.46 10.27
CA PHE A 63 -35.41 12.28 9.31
C PHE A 63 -36.78 12.58 9.92
N ALA A 64 -37.57 13.40 9.25
CA ALA A 64 -38.99 13.58 9.55
C ALA A 64 -39.78 12.32 9.13
N PRO A 65 -40.79 11.87 9.91
CA PRO A 65 -41.78 10.93 9.39
C PRO A 65 -42.61 11.57 8.28
N ARG A 66 -43.19 10.76 7.39
CA ARG A 66 -44.19 11.25 6.44
C ARG A 66 -45.47 11.60 7.20
N LEU A 67 -46.25 12.52 6.65
CA LEU A 67 -47.59 12.83 7.17
C LEU A 67 -48.52 11.59 7.15
N SER A 68 -48.27 10.65 6.26
CA SER A 68 -48.99 9.39 6.15
C SER A 68 -48.53 8.33 7.15
N ASP A 69 -47.33 8.47 7.73
CA ASP A 69 -46.82 7.50 8.70
C ASP A 69 -47.57 7.72 10.02
N ASN A 70 -48.05 6.65 10.65
CA ASN A 70 -48.75 6.72 11.93
C ASN A 70 -47.74 6.84 13.10
N VAL A 71 -46.92 7.89 13.06
CA VAL A 71 -45.85 8.15 14.03
C VAL A 71 -46.12 9.49 14.73
N THR A 72 -46.25 9.47 16.05
CA THR A 72 -46.47 10.67 16.86
C THR A 72 -45.18 11.44 17.16
N SER A 73 -44.02 10.83 16.92
CA SER A 73 -42.72 11.47 17.09
C SER A 73 -42.41 12.45 15.95
N GLU A 74 -41.69 13.53 16.26
CA GLU A 74 -41.26 14.51 15.26
C GLU A 74 -40.15 13.99 14.32
N ARG A 75 -39.47 12.90 14.71
CA ARG A 75 -38.38 12.28 13.94
C ARG A 75 -38.40 10.75 14.01
N LEU A 76 -37.93 10.13 12.95
CA LEU A 76 -37.71 8.69 12.86
C LEU A 76 -36.47 8.26 13.64
N TYR A 77 -36.31 6.96 13.82
CA TYR A 77 -35.17 6.36 14.51
C TYR A 77 -34.23 5.68 13.52
N GLU A 78 -33.01 5.39 13.97
CA GLU A 78 -32.08 4.47 13.33
C GLU A 78 -31.72 3.38 14.33
N TRP A 79 -31.87 2.12 13.92
CA TRP A 79 -31.69 0.97 14.80
C TRP A 79 -30.26 0.46 14.73
N ASN A 80 -29.61 0.36 15.88
CA ASN A 80 -28.30 -0.24 16.02
C ASN A 80 -28.44 -1.67 16.54
N ILE A 81 -27.82 -2.62 15.85
CA ILE A 81 -27.65 -4.01 16.30
C ILE A 81 -26.15 -4.25 16.38
N LYS A 82 -25.60 -4.40 17.59
CA LYS A 82 -24.17 -4.68 17.80
C LYS A 82 -23.97 -6.10 18.28
N GLY A 83 -23.25 -6.90 17.51
CA GLY A 83 -22.83 -8.25 17.88
C GLY A 83 -21.37 -8.33 18.28
N ARG A 84 -21.11 -9.07 19.37
CA ARG A 84 -19.77 -9.44 19.85
C ARG A 84 -19.69 -10.97 19.92
N GLY A 85 -18.82 -11.54 19.12
CA GLY A 85 -18.56 -12.97 19.02
C GLY A 85 -17.31 -13.38 19.78
N ARG A 86 -16.83 -14.60 19.51
CA ARG A 86 -15.63 -15.16 20.13
C ARG A 86 -14.38 -14.39 19.69
N GLY A 87 -13.41 -14.24 20.58
CA GLY A 87 -12.06 -13.79 20.25
C GLY A 87 -11.91 -12.32 19.84
N GLU A 88 -12.91 -11.46 20.07
CA GLU A 88 -13.01 -10.08 19.53
C GLU A 88 -13.58 -9.97 18.10
N ARG A 89 -14.27 -11.01 17.60
CA ARG A 89 -15.15 -10.85 16.43
C ARG A 89 -16.25 -9.86 16.74
N LYS A 90 -16.47 -8.89 15.87
CA LYS A 90 -17.50 -7.85 16.02
C LYS A 90 -18.22 -7.66 14.71
N CYS A 91 -19.54 -7.47 14.77
CA CYS A 91 -20.33 -7.09 13.61
C CYS A 91 -21.47 -6.19 14.07
N SER A 92 -21.56 -4.99 13.52
CA SER A 92 -22.58 -4.01 13.90
C SER A 92 -23.30 -3.47 12.69
N PHE A 93 -24.59 -3.24 12.86
CA PHE A 93 -25.49 -2.73 11.83
C PHE A 93 -26.24 -1.50 12.34
N ASN A 94 -26.32 -0.47 11.51
CA ASN A 94 -27.22 0.67 11.70
C ASN A 94 -28.25 0.66 10.57
N ILE A 95 -29.51 0.36 10.91
CA ILE A 95 -30.62 0.22 9.95
C ILE A 95 -31.39 1.53 9.93
N SER A 96 -31.31 2.23 8.78
CA SER A 96 -31.97 3.51 8.56
C SER A 96 -33.08 3.41 7.52
N PRO A 97 -34.25 4.04 7.74
CA PRO A 97 -35.33 4.07 6.76
C PRO A 97 -34.98 4.96 5.56
N ARG A 98 -35.43 4.57 4.37
CA ARG A 98 -35.34 5.37 3.14
C ARG A 98 -36.66 5.36 2.39
N PHE A 99 -37.09 6.53 1.94
CA PHE A 99 -38.29 6.68 1.14
C PHE A 99 -38.20 7.98 0.32
N PRO A 100 -39.03 8.11 -0.73
CA PRO A 100 -39.06 9.32 -1.54
C PRO A 100 -39.34 10.61 -0.78
N ASN A 101 -38.70 11.70 -1.19
CA ASN A 101 -38.95 13.05 -0.70
C ASN A 101 -38.71 13.21 0.82
N MET A 102 -37.68 12.52 1.34
CA MET A 102 -37.28 12.65 2.74
C MET A 102 -36.93 14.09 3.10
N ARG A 103 -37.31 14.48 4.32
CA ARG A 103 -37.10 15.83 4.84
C ARG A 103 -36.39 15.79 6.17
N HIS A 104 -35.59 16.81 6.43
CA HIS A 104 -34.99 16.99 7.73
C HIS A 104 -36.08 17.29 8.77
N TRP A 105 -36.00 16.66 9.95
CA TRP A 105 -37.03 16.74 10.97
C TRP A 105 -37.28 18.18 11.47
N GLU A 106 -36.22 18.97 11.62
CA GLU A 106 -36.28 20.33 12.15
C GLU A 106 -36.60 21.36 11.05
N THR A 107 -35.70 21.54 10.07
CA THR A 107 -35.84 22.53 8.99
C THR A 107 -36.96 22.22 7.99
N ARG A 108 -37.42 20.97 7.90
CA ARG A 108 -38.37 20.46 6.88
C ARG A 108 -37.85 20.56 5.44
N GLU A 109 -36.59 20.90 5.25
CA GLU A 109 -35.96 20.95 3.93
C GLU A 109 -35.79 19.55 3.36
N PRO A 110 -35.88 19.38 2.02
CA PRO A 110 -35.54 18.11 1.36
C PRO A 110 -34.12 17.66 1.72
N MET A 111 -33.94 16.37 1.92
CA MET A 111 -32.63 15.80 2.21
C MET A 111 -32.00 15.22 0.95
N ASP A 112 -30.76 15.62 0.69
CA ASP A 112 -29.95 15.02 -0.37
C ASP A 112 -29.29 13.74 0.17
N LEU A 113 -29.97 12.63 0.00
CA LEU A 113 -29.47 11.30 0.34
C LEU A 113 -29.15 10.55 -0.95
N PRO A 114 -28.02 9.81 -1.03
CA PRO A 114 -27.66 9.05 -2.22
C PRO A 114 -28.71 8.02 -2.68
N TRP A 115 -29.68 7.66 -1.83
CA TRP A 115 -30.67 6.61 -2.08
C TRP A 115 -31.46 6.79 -3.38
N GLU A 116 -32.13 7.92 -3.59
CA GLU A 116 -33.01 8.11 -4.76
C GLU A 116 -32.21 8.03 -6.07
N ASN A 117 -30.99 8.58 -6.08
CA ASN A 117 -30.11 8.55 -7.24
C ASN A 117 -29.51 7.15 -7.51
N GLN A 118 -29.41 6.30 -6.50
CA GLN A 118 -28.74 5.00 -6.58
C GLN A 118 -29.70 3.80 -6.68
N VAL A 119 -30.88 3.91 -6.09
CA VAL A 119 -31.87 2.84 -5.95
C VAL A 119 -33.17 3.18 -6.69
N GLY A 120 -33.45 4.48 -6.86
CA GLY A 120 -34.66 4.98 -7.50
C GLY A 120 -35.69 5.52 -6.51
N ASP A 121 -36.84 5.93 -7.05
CA ASP A 121 -37.97 6.50 -6.33
C ASP A 121 -38.80 5.42 -5.60
N VAL A 122 -38.16 4.70 -4.68
CA VAL A 122 -38.73 3.56 -3.94
C VAL A 122 -38.40 3.62 -2.46
N GLU A 123 -39.23 2.97 -1.64
CA GLU A 123 -38.96 2.75 -0.22
C GLU A 123 -37.94 1.63 0.01
N GLY A 124 -37.27 1.67 1.15
CA GLY A 124 -36.37 0.59 1.57
C GLY A 124 -35.63 0.90 2.86
N VAL A 125 -34.62 0.07 3.14
CA VAL A 125 -33.69 0.27 4.25
C VAL A 125 -32.25 0.37 3.75
N ASP A 126 -31.52 1.32 4.31
CA ASP A 126 -30.08 1.51 4.11
C ASP A 126 -29.40 1.06 5.41
N VAL A 127 -28.50 0.08 5.32
CA VAL A 127 -27.88 -0.56 6.47
C VAL A 127 -26.38 -0.28 6.43
N GLU A 128 -25.90 0.61 7.30
CA GLU A 128 -24.45 0.77 7.52
C GLU A 128 -23.95 -0.43 8.35
N PHE A 129 -22.90 -1.10 7.87
CA PHE A 129 -22.27 -2.19 8.58
C PHE A 129 -20.82 -1.87 8.92
N ARG A 130 -20.36 -2.40 10.05
CA ARG A 130 -18.95 -2.43 10.45
C ARG A 130 -18.65 -3.78 11.07
N SER A 131 -17.57 -4.39 10.63
CA SER A 131 -17.16 -5.71 11.08
C SER A 131 -15.68 -5.74 11.42
N SER A 132 -15.32 -6.58 12.38
CA SER A 132 -13.94 -6.86 12.76
C SER A 132 -13.74 -8.36 12.88
N ASN A 133 -12.72 -8.88 12.21
CA ASN A 133 -12.38 -10.31 12.16
C ASN A 133 -13.56 -11.19 11.66
N VAL A 134 -14.26 -10.70 10.62
CA VAL A 134 -15.37 -11.39 9.96
C VAL A 134 -15.19 -11.24 8.45
N GLU A 135 -15.31 -12.35 7.71
CA GLU A 135 -15.27 -12.32 6.25
C GLU A 135 -16.47 -11.56 5.67
N PRO A 136 -16.30 -10.75 4.61
CA PRO A 136 -17.40 -9.98 4.02
C PRO A 136 -18.63 -10.82 3.68
N ASP A 137 -18.43 -12.02 3.14
CA ASP A 137 -19.53 -12.91 2.72
C ASP A 137 -20.43 -13.35 3.87
N THR A 138 -19.91 -13.39 5.11
CA THR A 138 -20.68 -13.77 6.31
C THR A 138 -21.50 -12.59 6.86
N ILE A 139 -21.19 -11.35 6.49
CA ILE A 139 -21.83 -10.15 7.07
C ILE A 139 -23.35 -10.11 6.80
N PRO A 140 -23.86 -10.36 5.56
CA PRO A 140 -25.31 -10.40 5.31
C PRO A 140 -26.03 -11.50 6.10
N GLU A 141 -25.37 -12.64 6.32
CA GLU A 141 -25.93 -13.75 7.10
C GLU A 141 -26.05 -13.38 8.58
N LEU A 142 -25.03 -12.71 9.14
CA LEU A 142 -25.08 -12.16 10.50
C LEU A 142 -26.17 -11.10 10.65
N LEU A 143 -26.36 -10.21 9.67
CA LEU A 143 -27.47 -9.25 9.68
C LEU A 143 -28.81 -9.98 9.78
N SER A 144 -29.02 -10.98 8.93
CA SER A 144 -30.25 -11.77 8.91
C SER A 144 -30.47 -12.51 10.24
N ALA A 145 -29.43 -13.17 10.77
CA ALA A 145 -29.50 -13.93 12.01
C ALA A 145 -29.71 -13.04 13.24
N PHE A 146 -28.98 -11.93 13.36
CA PHE A 146 -29.12 -11.00 14.48
C PHE A 146 -30.50 -10.35 14.48
N TYR A 147 -30.96 -9.93 13.30
CA TYR A 147 -32.29 -9.37 13.13
C TYR A 147 -33.36 -10.40 13.54
N ALA A 148 -33.27 -11.64 13.07
CA ALA A 148 -34.22 -12.70 13.47
C ALA A 148 -34.17 -13.00 14.98
N GLY A 149 -32.99 -12.94 15.60
CA GLY A 149 -32.81 -13.12 17.04
C GLY A 149 -33.63 -12.12 17.87
N VAL A 150 -33.73 -10.86 17.43
CA VAL A 150 -34.53 -9.83 18.13
C VAL A 150 -36.00 -10.24 18.23
N PHE A 151 -36.58 -10.75 17.13
CA PHE A 151 -37.98 -11.18 17.12
C PHE A 151 -38.18 -12.47 17.90
N GLN A 152 -37.20 -13.37 17.91
CA GLN A 152 -37.24 -14.56 18.74
C GLN A 152 -37.29 -14.21 20.24
N GLU A 153 -36.47 -13.25 20.70
CA GLU A 153 -36.53 -12.76 22.09
C GLU A 153 -37.85 -12.06 22.42
N ALA A 154 -38.49 -11.47 21.40
CA ALA A 154 -39.81 -10.85 21.51
C ALA A 154 -40.98 -11.84 21.51
N ASP A 155 -40.74 -13.13 21.32
CA ASP A 155 -41.76 -14.15 21.02
C ASP A 155 -42.65 -13.77 19.81
N GLU A 156 -42.06 -13.06 18.84
CA GLU A 156 -42.70 -12.59 17.62
C GLU A 156 -42.16 -13.30 16.39
N ARG A 157 -42.98 -13.34 15.33
CA ARG A 157 -42.55 -13.92 14.05
C ARG A 157 -42.07 -12.83 13.11
N VAL A 158 -40.99 -13.12 12.40
CA VAL A 158 -40.50 -12.24 11.34
C VAL A 158 -40.21 -13.00 10.07
N SER A 159 -40.39 -12.32 8.93
CA SER A 159 -40.04 -12.89 7.65
C SER A 159 -38.53 -12.98 7.51
N ARG A 160 -38.02 -14.20 7.33
CA ARG A 160 -36.61 -14.43 6.94
C ARG A 160 -36.28 -13.86 5.56
N GLN A 161 -37.30 -13.53 4.77
CA GLN A 161 -37.11 -13.04 3.40
C GLN A 161 -36.59 -11.60 3.34
N TYR A 162 -36.69 -10.83 4.43
CA TYR A 162 -36.22 -9.45 4.47
C TYR A 162 -34.75 -9.29 4.10
N TRP A 163 -33.94 -10.30 4.39
CA TRP A 163 -32.49 -10.30 4.16
C TRP A 163 -32.03 -11.50 3.33
N SER A 164 -32.95 -12.27 2.73
CA SER A 164 -32.59 -13.46 1.95
C SER A 164 -32.12 -13.14 0.54
N GLU A 165 -32.43 -11.95 0.05
CA GLU A 165 -31.96 -11.48 -1.25
C GLU A 165 -30.58 -10.84 -1.11
N SER A 166 -29.77 -10.94 -2.16
CA SER A 166 -28.51 -10.20 -2.22
C SER A 166 -28.77 -8.70 -2.03
N PRO A 167 -27.86 -7.98 -1.35
CA PRO A 167 -27.91 -6.52 -1.30
C PRO A 167 -28.05 -5.93 -2.71
N HIS A 168 -28.79 -4.83 -2.85
CA HIS A 168 -28.94 -4.13 -4.14
C HIS A 168 -27.57 -3.78 -4.73
N GLN A 169 -27.46 -3.73 -6.07
CA GLN A 169 -26.20 -3.45 -6.79
C GLN A 169 -25.48 -2.16 -6.37
N ALA A 170 -26.23 -1.19 -5.82
CA ALA A 170 -25.68 0.07 -5.30
C ALA A 170 -25.19 -0.02 -3.85
N SER A 171 -25.15 -1.21 -3.27
CA SER A 171 -24.51 -1.48 -1.98
C SER A 171 -23.01 -1.37 -2.12
N THR A 172 -22.33 -0.93 -1.06
CA THR A 172 -20.92 -0.53 -1.15
C THR A 172 -20.08 -0.99 0.03
N ILE A 173 -18.76 -1.03 -0.20
CA ILE A 173 -17.70 -1.17 0.79
C ILE A 173 -16.96 0.17 0.88
N HIS A 174 -16.70 0.63 2.09
CA HIS A 174 -15.96 1.86 2.38
C HIS A 174 -14.51 1.57 2.77
N ALA A 175 -14.28 0.47 3.47
CA ALA A 175 -12.98 0.05 3.96
C ALA A 175 -12.93 -1.49 4.05
N TYR A 176 -11.79 -2.07 3.67
CA TYR A 176 -11.53 -3.50 3.83
C TYR A 176 -10.05 -3.73 4.13
N GLU A 177 -9.74 -4.37 5.26
CA GLU A 177 -8.38 -4.70 5.70
C GLU A 177 -8.26 -6.20 5.91
N ARG A 178 -7.18 -6.79 5.37
CA ARG A 178 -6.74 -8.15 5.70
C ARG A 178 -5.32 -8.12 6.23
N TYR A 179 -4.94 -9.17 6.96
CA TYR A 179 -3.64 -9.25 7.60
C TYR A 179 -3.10 -10.67 7.70
N VAL A 180 -1.80 -10.75 7.95
CA VAL A 180 -1.10 -11.91 8.49
C VAL A 180 -0.43 -11.51 9.81
N ARG A 181 -0.24 -12.47 10.71
CA ARG A 181 0.58 -12.25 11.91
C ARG A 181 1.92 -12.93 11.74
N ILE A 182 2.98 -12.13 11.80
CA ILE A 182 4.36 -12.56 11.53
C ILE A 182 5.23 -12.33 12.76
N ARG A 183 6.27 -13.16 12.98
CA ARG A 183 7.20 -12.91 14.08
C ARG A 183 7.91 -11.57 13.89
N ARG A 184 8.32 -10.95 15.00
CA ARG A 184 8.95 -9.61 15.02
C ARG A 184 10.19 -9.54 14.14
N GLU A 185 11.04 -10.58 14.23
CA GLU A 185 12.27 -10.70 13.43
C GLU A 185 12.03 -10.63 11.92
N TRP A 186 10.90 -11.16 11.44
CA TRP A 186 10.51 -11.05 10.03
C TRP A 186 9.87 -9.69 9.73
N ALA A 187 9.09 -9.14 10.66
CA ALA A 187 8.48 -7.82 10.51
C ALA A 187 9.53 -6.71 10.39
N GLU A 188 10.69 -6.85 11.02
CA GLU A 188 11.82 -5.90 10.91
C GLU A 188 12.24 -5.70 9.45
N LYS A 189 12.19 -6.76 8.61
CA LYS A 189 12.46 -6.68 7.16
C LYS A 189 11.45 -5.82 6.38
N LEU A 190 10.28 -5.53 6.96
CA LEU A 190 9.27 -4.68 6.35
C LEU A 190 9.44 -3.21 6.76
N ILE A 191 9.84 -2.95 8.01
CA ILE A 191 9.77 -1.61 8.62
C ILE A 191 11.12 -0.89 8.78
N SER A 192 12.22 -1.60 9.01
CA SER A 192 13.54 -1.04 9.41
C SER A 192 14.44 -0.82 8.20
N ALA A 193 14.21 0.27 7.44
CA ALA A 193 14.73 0.42 6.06
C ALA A 193 14.29 -0.73 5.11
N GLY A 194 13.25 -1.46 5.53
CA GLY A 194 12.68 -2.59 4.83
C GLY A 194 11.84 -2.19 3.63
N VAL A 195 11.14 -3.17 3.06
CA VAL A 195 10.36 -3.00 1.82
C VAL A 195 9.38 -1.82 1.88
N MET A 196 8.71 -1.55 3.01
CA MET A 196 7.78 -0.41 3.09
C MET A 196 8.49 0.95 2.94
N HIS A 197 9.73 1.05 3.42
CA HIS A 197 10.55 2.25 3.22
C HIS A 197 11.05 2.34 1.79
N LYS A 198 11.52 1.22 1.22
CA LYS A 198 11.93 1.14 -0.18
C LYS A 198 10.79 1.60 -1.10
N ILE A 199 9.61 1.01 -0.98
CA ILE A 199 8.41 1.40 -1.74
C ILE A 199 8.16 2.91 -1.67
N MET A 200 8.26 3.52 -0.49
CA MET A 200 8.10 4.98 -0.37
C MET A 200 9.18 5.75 -1.14
N LEU A 201 10.45 5.35 -1.01
CA LEU A 201 11.56 5.99 -1.74
C LEU A 201 11.40 5.85 -3.26
N LEU A 202 10.85 4.73 -3.74
CA LEU A 202 10.58 4.53 -5.18
C LEU A 202 9.51 5.49 -5.68
N LEU A 203 8.46 5.69 -4.90
CA LEU A 203 7.33 6.52 -5.27
C LEU A 203 7.62 8.02 -5.11
N ALA A 204 8.66 8.39 -4.36
CA ALA A 204 9.04 9.79 -4.18
C ALA A 204 9.34 10.51 -5.52
N ASP A 205 9.76 9.78 -6.54
CA ASP A 205 10.24 10.33 -7.81
C ASP A 205 9.24 10.18 -8.95
N THR A 206 8.06 9.61 -8.68
CA THR A 206 7.00 9.44 -9.68
C THR A 206 6.15 10.71 -9.77
N GLU A 207 6.07 11.32 -10.96
CA GLU A 207 5.24 12.51 -11.16
C GLU A 207 3.77 12.22 -10.78
N GLY A 208 3.21 13.04 -9.88
CA GLY A 208 1.84 12.88 -9.37
C GLY A 208 1.68 11.87 -8.22
N ALA A 209 2.73 11.13 -7.87
CA ALA A 209 2.73 10.27 -6.70
C ALA A 209 2.59 11.07 -5.41
N LYS A 210 1.85 10.50 -4.46
CA LYS A 210 1.76 11.04 -3.11
C LYS A 210 1.71 9.89 -2.14
N ALA A 211 2.91 9.46 -1.76
CA ALA A 211 3.12 8.50 -0.70
C ALA A 211 3.28 9.22 0.65
N GLU A 212 2.74 8.63 1.70
CA GLU A 212 2.99 9.05 3.08
C GLU A 212 3.52 7.85 3.84
N TYR A 213 4.70 7.97 4.44
CA TYR A 213 5.24 6.98 5.37
C TYR A 213 5.23 7.54 6.79
N LYS A 214 4.39 6.95 7.64
CA LYS A 214 4.23 7.37 9.02
C LYS A 214 4.77 6.29 9.96
N ILE A 215 5.67 6.72 10.84
CA ILE A 215 6.25 5.92 11.92
C ILE A 215 5.77 6.50 13.24
N ASP A 216 5.28 5.63 14.12
CA ASP A 216 4.92 5.94 15.48
C ASP A 216 5.43 4.79 16.36
N ASN A 217 6.53 5.08 17.06
CA ASN A 217 7.28 4.16 17.93
C ASN A 217 7.42 4.75 19.34
N GLU A 218 6.52 5.65 19.75
CA GLU A 218 6.61 6.33 21.06
C GLU A 218 6.58 5.31 22.21
N GLU A 219 5.76 4.27 22.07
CA GLU A 219 5.55 3.25 23.10
C GLU A 219 6.47 2.03 22.97
N VAL A 220 6.64 1.53 21.74
CA VAL A 220 7.55 0.41 21.44
C VAL A 220 8.06 0.50 20.00
N VAL A 221 9.31 0.10 19.76
CA VAL A 221 9.85 0.04 18.39
C VAL A 221 9.04 -0.95 17.56
N GLY A 222 8.58 -0.51 16.39
CA GLY A 222 7.69 -1.26 15.51
C GLY A 222 6.22 -1.18 15.89
N HIS A 223 5.83 -0.28 16.81
CA HIS A 223 4.44 -0.08 17.24
C HIS A 223 3.51 0.19 16.05
N MET A 224 3.77 1.22 15.25
CA MET A 224 2.95 1.51 14.08
C MET A 224 3.79 2.07 12.93
N HIS A 225 3.80 1.34 11.82
CA HIS A 225 4.36 1.81 10.54
C HIS A 225 3.27 1.74 9.47
N ARG A 226 3.09 2.83 8.73
CA ARG A 226 2.09 2.92 7.65
C ARG A 226 2.70 3.50 6.39
N CYS A 227 2.50 2.83 5.26
CA CYS A 227 2.81 3.35 3.93
C CYS A 227 1.50 3.50 3.14
N LEU A 228 1.21 4.72 2.69
CA LEU A 228 0.02 5.03 1.91
C LEU A 228 0.38 5.04 0.43
N LEU A 229 -0.39 4.31 -0.37
CA LEU A 229 -0.27 4.20 -1.82
C LEU A 229 -1.54 4.74 -2.47
N ARG A 230 -1.39 5.63 -3.45
CA ARG A 230 -2.50 6.03 -4.34
C ARG A 230 -2.75 4.99 -5.43
N PRO A 231 -3.85 5.07 -6.19
CA PRO A 231 -4.12 4.15 -7.30
C PRO A 231 -2.97 4.01 -8.28
N ASP A 232 -2.36 5.12 -8.71
CA ASP A 232 -1.23 5.10 -9.66
C ASP A 232 0.02 4.46 -9.05
N ASP A 233 0.28 4.72 -7.76
CA ASP A 233 1.39 4.10 -7.02
C ASP A 233 1.19 2.59 -6.87
N ALA A 234 -0.03 2.16 -6.57
CA ALA A 234 -0.38 0.74 -6.46
C ALA A 234 -0.19 0.02 -7.80
N LYS A 235 -0.58 0.68 -8.90
CA LYS A 235 -0.38 0.19 -10.26
C LYS A 235 1.10 0.14 -10.68
N ALA A 236 1.90 1.11 -10.25
CA ALA A 236 3.33 1.13 -10.52
C ALA A 236 4.05 -0.04 -9.85
N LEU A 237 3.61 -0.44 -8.65
CA LEU A 237 4.16 -1.59 -7.93
C LEU A 237 3.65 -2.93 -8.47
N LEU A 238 2.36 -3.01 -8.80
CA LEU A 238 1.69 -4.22 -9.27
C LEU A 238 0.77 -3.82 -10.45
N PRO A 239 1.15 -4.10 -11.71
CA PRO A 239 0.50 -3.54 -12.90
C PRO A 239 -1.02 -3.75 -13.03
N ASP A 240 -1.54 -4.84 -12.48
CA ASP A 240 -2.97 -5.18 -12.51
C ASP A 240 -3.77 -4.55 -11.35
N HIS A 241 -3.07 -3.91 -10.40
CA HIS A 241 -3.69 -3.20 -9.29
C HIS A 241 -4.13 -1.80 -9.71
N HIS A 242 -5.24 -1.37 -9.11
CA HIS A 242 -5.88 -0.10 -9.47
C HIS A 242 -6.49 0.62 -8.26
N ARG A 243 -6.38 0.06 -7.04
CA ARG A 243 -6.93 0.67 -5.83
C ARG A 243 -5.81 1.22 -4.94
N GLY A 244 -5.97 2.47 -4.54
CA GLY A 244 -5.17 3.07 -3.49
C GLY A 244 -5.35 2.31 -2.18
N LYS A 245 -4.24 2.00 -1.51
CA LYS A 245 -4.17 1.09 -0.37
C LYS A 245 -3.15 1.55 0.67
N GLN A 246 -3.27 1.04 1.89
CA GLN A 246 -2.40 1.38 3.00
C GLN A 246 -1.79 0.11 3.56
N LEU A 247 -0.47 -0.04 3.40
CA LEU A 247 0.30 -1.09 4.05
C LEU A 247 0.53 -0.68 5.51
N LYS A 248 0.38 -1.62 6.43
CA LYS A 248 0.40 -1.37 7.87
C LYS A 248 1.09 -2.49 8.61
N ASN A 249 2.12 -2.16 9.37
CA ASN A 249 2.66 -3.02 10.41
C ASN A 249 2.24 -2.46 11.78
N TYR A 250 1.61 -3.29 12.59
CA TYR A 250 1.13 -2.91 13.92
C TYR A 250 1.56 -3.91 14.99
N LEU A 251 2.32 -3.42 15.96
CA LEU A 251 2.66 -4.13 17.20
C LEU A 251 1.83 -3.53 18.34
N LEU A 252 1.31 -4.36 19.24
CA LEU A 252 0.60 -3.88 20.41
C LEU A 252 1.54 -3.07 21.34
N GLU A 253 1.04 -1.97 21.87
CA GLU A 253 1.74 -1.08 22.82
C GLU A 253 2.44 -1.86 23.95
N ASN A 254 1.71 -2.76 24.60
CA ASN A 254 2.19 -3.56 25.74
C ASN A 254 2.72 -4.94 25.33
N ALA A 255 3.19 -5.11 24.10
CA ALA A 255 3.60 -6.42 23.61
C ALA A 255 4.79 -7.04 24.37
N ASN A 256 5.60 -6.24 25.09
CA ASN A 256 6.68 -6.75 25.94
C ASN A 256 6.19 -7.26 27.31
N SER A 257 4.91 -7.04 27.64
CA SER A 257 4.28 -7.49 28.89
C SER A 257 3.72 -8.91 28.81
N VAL A 258 3.78 -9.54 27.63
CA VAL A 258 3.34 -10.92 27.40
C VAL A 258 4.52 -11.83 27.04
N SER A 259 4.34 -13.15 27.16
CA SER A 259 5.33 -14.14 26.72
C SER A 259 5.63 -13.99 25.22
N LYS A 260 6.87 -14.33 24.82
CA LYS A 260 7.25 -14.43 23.39
C LYS A 260 6.41 -15.43 22.60
N ASP A 261 5.80 -16.40 23.28
CA ASP A 261 4.92 -17.38 22.64
C ASP A 261 3.48 -16.87 22.49
N HIS A 262 3.15 -15.74 23.12
CA HIS A 262 1.80 -15.16 23.03
C HIS A 262 1.65 -14.42 21.68
N PRO A 263 0.54 -14.60 20.93
CA PRO A 263 0.38 -13.96 19.62
C PRO A 263 0.52 -12.44 19.64
N SER A 264 0.00 -11.78 20.68
CA SER A 264 0.16 -10.34 20.93
C SER A 264 1.60 -9.85 21.10
N TYR A 265 2.56 -10.74 21.34
CA TYR A 265 3.98 -10.38 21.29
C TYR A 265 4.39 -10.02 19.87
N HIS A 266 3.75 -10.56 18.85
CA HIS A 266 4.13 -10.43 17.45
C HIS A 266 3.24 -9.41 16.70
N PRO A 267 3.75 -8.67 15.72
CA PRO A 267 2.97 -7.69 14.98
C PRO A 267 2.01 -8.31 13.97
N LYS A 268 0.97 -7.56 13.63
CA LYS A 268 0.15 -7.79 12.44
C LYS A 268 0.72 -6.98 11.28
N TYR A 269 0.91 -7.63 10.14
CA TYR A 269 1.15 -6.95 8.87
C TYR A 269 -0.09 -7.08 7.99
N GLY A 270 -0.64 -5.96 7.53
CA GLY A 270 -1.88 -5.93 6.78
C GLY A 270 -1.97 -4.81 5.76
N VAL A 271 -2.94 -4.95 4.87
CA VAL A 271 -3.23 -3.99 3.80
C VAL A 271 -4.69 -3.59 3.91
N LEU A 272 -4.91 -2.27 3.93
CA LEU A 272 -6.23 -1.64 4.02
C LEU A 272 -6.53 -0.87 2.73
N VAL A 273 -7.61 -1.22 2.04
CA VAL A 273 -8.21 -0.37 1.01
C VAL A 273 -9.30 0.49 1.66
N LYS A 274 -9.35 1.78 1.33
CA LYS A 274 -10.38 2.69 1.85
C LYS A 274 -10.77 3.73 0.80
N LYS A 275 -12.05 4.10 0.75
CA LYS A 275 -12.58 5.06 -0.24
C LYS A 275 -11.83 6.39 -0.30
N LYS A 276 -11.34 6.88 0.86
CA LYS A 276 -10.58 8.13 0.94
C LYS A 276 -9.23 8.10 0.19
N LEU A 277 -8.67 6.92 -0.05
CA LEU A 277 -7.47 6.77 -0.88
C LEU A 277 -7.81 6.70 -2.38
N ASN A 278 -9.08 6.59 -2.72
CA ASN A 278 -9.60 6.28 -4.05
C ASN A 278 -10.60 7.35 -4.50
N GLY A 279 -10.20 8.64 -4.41
CA GLY A 279 -11.07 9.75 -4.85
C GLY A 279 -12.28 10.05 -3.95
N GLY A 280 -12.51 9.26 -2.89
CA GLY A 280 -13.70 9.36 -2.04
C GLY A 280 -14.81 8.38 -2.44
N ASP A 281 -14.65 7.67 -3.56
CA ASP A 281 -15.63 6.75 -4.10
C ASP A 281 -15.61 5.42 -3.34
N ALA A 282 -16.81 4.97 -2.95
CA ALA A 282 -16.97 3.67 -2.32
C ALA A 282 -16.92 2.55 -3.37
N PHE A 283 -16.44 1.38 -2.97
CA PHE A 283 -16.34 0.21 -3.85
C PHE A 283 -17.69 -0.49 -3.93
N ALA A 284 -18.06 -1.04 -5.08
CA ALA A 284 -19.31 -1.78 -5.17
C ALA A 284 -19.22 -3.08 -4.34
N TRP A 285 -20.30 -3.47 -3.66
CA TRP A 285 -20.32 -4.73 -2.90
C TRP A 285 -20.03 -5.96 -3.77
N SER A 286 -20.43 -5.91 -5.03
CA SER A 286 -20.12 -6.96 -6.02
C SER A 286 -18.62 -7.14 -6.27
N GLU A 287 -17.80 -6.11 -6.05
CA GLU A 287 -16.34 -6.12 -6.25
C GLU A 287 -15.57 -6.66 -5.03
N ARG A 288 -16.26 -7.14 -3.97
CA ARG A 288 -15.60 -7.56 -2.72
C ARG A 288 -14.57 -8.68 -2.89
N ASP A 289 -14.79 -9.56 -3.85
CA ASP A 289 -13.88 -10.66 -4.17
C ASP A 289 -12.60 -10.13 -4.85
N GLU A 290 -12.75 -9.18 -5.79
CA GLU A 290 -11.63 -8.47 -6.43
C GLU A 290 -10.83 -7.66 -5.40
N LEU A 291 -11.51 -6.97 -4.49
CA LEU A 291 -10.84 -6.26 -3.38
C LEU A 291 -10.05 -7.23 -2.49
N ARG A 292 -10.60 -8.42 -2.19
CA ARG A 292 -9.89 -9.43 -1.40
C ARG A 292 -8.61 -9.86 -2.11
N GLU A 293 -8.72 -10.18 -3.40
CA GLU A 293 -7.59 -10.64 -4.22
C GLU A 293 -6.48 -9.60 -4.28
N GLU A 294 -6.80 -8.35 -4.61
CA GLU A 294 -5.83 -7.26 -4.68
C GLU A 294 -5.17 -6.95 -3.32
N ILE A 295 -5.90 -7.09 -2.21
CA ILE A 295 -5.34 -6.96 -0.85
C ILE A 295 -4.36 -8.11 -0.57
N ASP A 296 -4.76 -9.34 -0.85
CA ASP A 296 -3.97 -10.54 -0.60
C ASP A 296 -2.69 -10.57 -1.45
N GLU A 297 -2.80 -10.23 -2.72
CA GLU A 297 -1.68 -10.07 -3.64
C GLU A 297 -0.70 -9.03 -3.13
N THR A 298 -1.20 -7.87 -2.67
CA THR A 298 -0.33 -6.84 -2.10
C THR A 298 0.42 -7.35 -0.86
N ILE A 299 -0.28 -8.04 0.06
CA ILE A 299 0.35 -8.60 1.27
C ILE A 299 1.46 -9.59 0.87
N LEU A 300 1.13 -10.56 0.03
CA LEU A 300 2.03 -11.66 -0.30
C LEU A 300 3.21 -11.21 -1.16
N ASN A 301 3.00 -10.29 -2.11
CA ASN A 301 4.09 -9.69 -2.88
C ASN A 301 5.03 -8.87 -1.99
N THR A 302 4.49 -8.05 -1.08
CA THR A 302 5.33 -7.27 -0.18
C THR A 302 6.17 -8.14 0.77
N LEU A 303 5.61 -9.28 1.21
CA LEU A 303 6.36 -10.28 1.97
C LEU A 303 7.44 -10.96 1.12
N ASN A 304 7.11 -11.29 -0.13
CA ASN A 304 8.05 -11.91 -1.08
C ASN A 304 9.24 -10.99 -1.38
N TRP A 305 9.00 -9.71 -1.67
CA TRP A 305 10.05 -8.71 -1.91
C TRP A 305 10.92 -8.45 -0.66
N ALA A 306 10.44 -8.82 0.52
CA ALA A 306 11.19 -8.72 1.77
C ALA A 306 11.90 -10.04 2.15
N ASP A 307 11.93 -11.03 1.24
CA ASP A 307 12.43 -12.38 1.50
C ASP A 307 11.84 -12.99 2.78
N VAL A 308 10.54 -12.77 3.00
CA VAL A 308 9.79 -13.43 4.05
C VAL A 308 9.17 -14.69 3.46
N PRO A 309 9.51 -15.89 3.96
CA PRO A 309 8.96 -17.13 3.43
C PRO A 309 7.43 -17.14 3.49
N LEU A 310 6.78 -17.38 2.34
CA LEU A 310 5.32 -17.37 2.23
C LEU A 310 4.66 -18.65 2.76
N ALA A 311 5.42 -19.74 2.83
CA ALA A 311 4.94 -21.03 3.28
C ALA A 311 4.70 -21.02 4.82
N PRO A 312 3.51 -21.39 5.30
CA PRO A 312 3.23 -21.48 6.73
C PRO A 312 3.89 -22.69 7.41
N ASP A 313 4.25 -23.71 6.62
CA ASP A 313 4.86 -24.94 7.10
C ASP A 313 6.40 -24.83 7.15
N GLY A 314 6.97 -25.07 8.33
CA GLY A 314 8.42 -25.29 8.50
C GLY A 314 9.31 -24.06 8.66
N THR A 315 8.79 -22.84 8.47
CA THR A 315 9.59 -21.59 8.47
C THR A 315 9.48 -20.77 9.76
N ALA A 316 8.58 -21.15 10.67
CA ALA A 316 8.24 -20.43 11.91
C ALA A 316 7.86 -18.95 11.72
N VAL A 317 7.62 -18.46 10.50
CA VAL A 317 7.34 -17.04 10.21
C VAL A 317 6.03 -16.59 10.83
N TYR A 318 4.98 -17.38 10.63
CA TYR A 318 3.60 -17.01 10.95
C TYR A 318 3.21 -17.50 12.35
N VAL A 319 2.45 -16.68 13.06
CA VAL A 319 2.00 -16.97 14.42
C VAL A 319 0.48 -16.95 14.46
N PRO A 320 -0.19 -18.09 14.72
CA PRO A 320 -1.65 -18.11 14.79
C PRO A 320 -2.16 -17.27 15.96
N ASP A 321 -3.35 -16.69 15.82
CA ASP A 321 -4.07 -16.00 16.89
C ASP A 321 -5.55 -16.43 16.93
N ASP A 322 -6.40 -15.73 17.67
CA ASP A 322 -7.83 -16.09 17.81
C ASP A 322 -8.61 -16.05 16.49
N HIS A 323 -8.04 -15.49 15.41
CA HIS A 323 -8.69 -15.30 14.12
C HIS A 323 -7.86 -15.71 12.91
N PHE A 324 -6.53 -15.70 13.05
CA PHE A 324 -5.60 -16.08 12.00
C PHE A 324 -5.03 -17.47 12.31
N ASP A 325 -5.31 -18.45 11.45
CA ASP A 325 -4.94 -19.85 11.70
C ASP A 325 -3.52 -20.22 11.22
N ALA A 326 -2.83 -19.32 10.52
CA ALA A 326 -1.51 -19.56 9.93
C ALA A 326 -1.46 -20.85 9.08
N VAL A 327 -2.46 -21.05 8.22
CA VAL A 327 -2.57 -22.20 7.32
C VAL A 327 -2.24 -21.83 5.89
N ALA A 328 -2.01 -22.84 5.04
CA ALA A 328 -1.78 -22.61 3.62
C ALA A 328 -3.10 -22.31 2.92
N ARG A 329 -3.11 -21.27 2.09
CA ARG A 329 -4.28 -20.96 1.26
C ARG A 329 -4.49 -22.02 0.18
N GLU A 330 -5.75 -22.19 -0.22
CA GLU A 330 -6.13 -23.17 -1.25
C GLU A 330 -5.59 -22.83 -2.63
N THR A 331 -5.69 -21.55 -3.03
CA THR A 331 -5.29 -21.07 -4.36
C THR A 331 -4.19 -20.02 -4.21
N PRO A 332 -2.95 -20.25 -4.71
CA PRO A 332 -1.88 -19.26 -4.61
C PRO A 332 -2.23 -17.98 -5.39
N VAL A 333 -1.65 -16.85 -4.96
CA VAL A 333 -1.69 -15.59 -5.71
C VAL A 333 -0.59 -15.54 -6.76
N GLU A 334 -0.74 -14.64 -7.72
CA GLU A 334 0.34 -14.23 -8.59
C GLU A 334 1.41 -13.46 -7.79
N LEU A 335 2.67 -13.85 -7.99
CA LEU A 335 3.82 -13.15 -7.44
C LEU A 335 4.49 -12.40 -8.59
N SER A 336 4.62 -11.10 -8.42
CA SER A 336 5.38 -10.22 -9.30
C SER A 336 6.81 -10.08 -8.80
N ASP A 337 7.72 -9.86 -9.75
CA ASP A 337 9.11 -9.53 -9.45
C ASP A 337 9.19 -8.27 -8.59
N ASP A 338 10.21 -8.18 -7.73
CA ASP A 338 10.42 -7.00 -6.90
C ASP A 338 10.71 -5.79 -7.79
N PRO A 339 9.84 -4.76 -7.83
CA PRO A 339 10.08 -3.60 -8.68
C PRO A 339 11.20 -2.69 -8.13
N THR A 340 11.65 -2.91 -6.88
CA THR A 340 12.59 -2.02 -6.18
C THR A 340 13.96 -1.89 -6.85
N PRO A 341 14.63 -2.95 -7.35
CA PRO A 341 15.95 -2.82 -7.97
C PRO A 341 15.92 -2.06 -9.29
N ARG A 342 14.87 -2.29 -10.11
CA ARG A 342 14.72 -1.65 -11.42
C ARG A 342 14.44 -0.16 -11.32
N LEU A 343 13.60 0.23 -10.36
CA LEU A 343 13.28 1.63 -10.11
C LEU A 343 14.47 2.37 -9.47
N GLU A 344 15.24 1.71 -8.59
CA GLU A 344 16.50 2.28 -8.07
C GLU A 344 17.52 2.56 -9.17
N ALA A 345 17.70 1.63 -10.13
CA ALA A 345 18.62 1.79 -11.25
C ALA A 345 18.18 2.92 -12.20
N GLN A 346 16.87 3.07 -12.43
CA GLN A 346 16.33 4.20 -13.19
C GLN A 346 16.62 5.56 -12.54
N GLN A 347 16.49 5.64 -11.21
CA GLN A 347 16.79 6.86 -10.45
C GLN A 347 18.29 7.20 -10.47
N GLU A 348 19.16 6.20 -10.27
CA GLU A 348 20.61 6.38 -10.32
C GLU A 348 21.07 6.78 -11.73
N HIS A 349 20.48 6.19 -12.77
CA HIS A 349 20.76 6.57 -14.15
C HIS A 349 20.34 8.01 -14.46
N LEU A 350 19.17 8.46 -13.98
CA LEU A 350 18.74 9.85 -14.14
C LEU A 350 19.72 10.80 -13.44
N LEU A 351 20.09 10.50 -12.18
CA LEU A 351 21.07 11.29 -11.44
C LEU A 351 22.41 11.38 -12.18
N MET A 352 22.96 10.25 -12.63
CA MET A 352 24.24 10.20 -13.34
C MET A 352 24.19 10.90 -14.69
N THR A 353 23.08 10.77 -15.43
CA THR A 353 22.91 11.44 -16.73
C THR A 353 22.82 12.95 -16.55
N THR A 354 22.03 13.43 -15.59
CA THR A 354 21.96 14.87 -15.32
C THR A 354 23.31 15.38 -14.82
N LEU A 355 24.00 14.69 -13.90
CA LEU A 355 25.34 15.08 -13.43
C LEU A 355 26.37 15.18 -14.56
N ARG A 356 26.30 14.29 -15.56
CA ARG A 356 27.16 14.35 -16.75
C ARG A 356 26.90 15.61 -17.58
N ASP A 357 25.64 15.98 -17.72
CA ASP A 357 25.22 17.08 -18.58
C ASP A 357 25.25 18.45 -17.84
N MET A 358 25.63 18.46 -16.54
CA MET A 358 25.73 19.67 -15.71
C MET A 358 26.87 20.58 -16.15
N ARG A 359 26.57 21.88 -16.20
CA ARG A 359 27.53 22.98 -16.26
C ARG A 359 28.03 23.32 -14.85
N ASP A 360 29.20 23.96 -14.75
CA ASP A 360 29.80 24.37 -13.46
C ASP A 360 28.82 25.12 -12.54
N SER A 361 27.97 26.00 -13.11
CA SER A 361 26.97 26.73 -12.35
C SER A 361 25.84 25.85 -11.80
N GLU A 362 25.49 24.78 -12.50
CA GLU A 362 24.47 23.81 -12.07
C GLU A 362 25.00 22.92 -10.97
N GLN A 363 26.24 22.48 -11.10
CA GLN A 363 26.94 21.67 -10.11
C GLN A 363 27.04 22.39 -8.75
N GLU A 364 27.46 23.66 -8.75
CA GLU A 364 27.63 24.44 -7.53
C GLU A 364 26.28 24.74 -6.84
N ILE A 365 25.24 25.04 -7.62
CA ILE A 365 23.88 25.22 -7.10
C ILE A 365 23.33 23.92 -6.50
N ALA A 366 23.50 22.78 -7.19
CA ALA A 366 23.07 21.48 -6.69
C ALA A 366 23.75 21.13 -5.34
N GLU A 367 25.07 21.32 -5.24
CA GLU A 367 25.83 21.06 -4.00
C GLU A 367 25.36 21.90 -2.80
N LEU A 368 25.12 23.19 -3.02
CA LEU A 368 24.61 24.11 -2.00
C LEU A 368 23.21 23.69 -1.51
N VAL A 369 22.31 23.36 -2.44
CA VAL A 369 20.98 22.85 -2.10
C VAL A 369 21.08 21.51 -1.36
N ALA A 370 22.07 20.67 -1.70
CA ALA A 370 22.21 19.34 -1.13
C ALA A 370 22.66 19.38 0.34
N THR A 371 23.63 20.26 0.61
CA THR A 371 24.26 20.43 1.92
C THR A 371 23.32 21.13 2.91
N ASP A 372 22.63 22.18 2.45
CA ASP A 372 21.77 23.00 3.31
C ASP A 372 20.31 22.51 3.38
N GLY A 373 19.97 21.47 2.60
CA GLY A 373 18.64 20.85 2.62
C GLY A 373 17.55 21.68 1.95
N GLY A 374 17.92 22.63 1.11
CA GLY A 374 17.05 23.61 0.46
C GLY A 374 17.58 25.04 0.61
N GLN A 375 17.44 25.87 -0.43
CA GLN A 375 17.88 27.27 -0.43
C GLN A 375 16.86 28.17 -1.13
N SER A 376 16.69 29.43 -0.72
CA SER A 376 15.94 30.37 -1.55
C SER A 376 16.77 30.76 -2.78
N VAL A 377 16.12 31.23 -3.84
CA VAL A 377 16.84 31.74 -5.02
C VAL A 377 17.78 32.88 -4.63
N ASP A 378 17.34 33.78 -3.74
CA ASP A 378 18.15 34.91 -3.26
C ASP A 378 19.39 34.43 -2.48
N ASP A 379 19.25 33.40 -1.64
CA ASP A 379 20.38 32.83 -0.89
C ASP A 379 21.39 32.14 -1.83
N LEU A 380 20.90 31.47 -2.90
CA LEU A 380 21.77 30.87 -3.91
C LEU A 380 22.57 31.93 -4.66
N GLU A 381 21.96 33.07 -5.00
CA GLU A 381 22.67 34.19 -5.61
C GLU A 381 23.77 34.73 -4.70
N GLU A 382 23.48 34.89 -3.40
CA GLU A 382 24.46 35.41 -2.44
C GLU A 382 25.63 34.44 -2.24
N LYS A 383 25.34 33.14 -2.12
CA LYS A 383 26.37 32.13 -1.82
C LYS A 383 27.21 31.74 -3.04
N THR A 384 26.63 31.70 -4.23
CA THR A 384 27.34 31.35 -5.47
C THR A 384 27.94 32.57 -6.18
N GLY A 385 27.40 33.77 -5.91
CA GLY A 385 27.72 34.98 -6.68
C GLY A 385 27.15 35.01 -8.10
N TYR A 386 26.29 34.05 -8.47
CA TYR A 386 25.62 34.03 -9.77
C TYR A 386 24.45 35.01 -9.80
N HIS A 387 24.18 35.59 -10.99
CA HIS A 387 22.98 36.38 -11.21
C HIS A 387 21.72 35.50 -11.22
N THR A 388 20.60 36.06 -10.77
CA THR A 388 19.25 35.46 -10.77
C THR A 388 18.94 34.63 -12.02
N ALA A 389 19.19 35.19 -13.21
CA ALA A 389 18.90 34.52 -14.47
C ALA A 389 19.72 33.22 -14.67
N THR A 390 20.95 33.17 -14.17
CA THR A 390 21.79 31.96 -14.19
C THR A 390 21.26 30.92 -13.20
N VAL A 391 20.82 31.35 -12.01
CA VAL A 391 20.22 30.47 -11.01
C VAL A 391 18.93 29.84 -11.52
N TYR A 392 18.00 30.63 -12.07
CA TYR A 392 16.77 30.11 -12.68
C TYR A 392 17.03 29.20 -13.88
N ARG A 393 18.03 29.53 -14.71
CA ARG A 393 18.41 28.67 -15.83
C ARG A 393 18.93 27.33 -15.32
N ALA A 394 19.82 27.34 -14.34
CA ALA A 394 20.36 26.14 -13.72
C ALA A 394 19.24 25.27 -13.10
N ILE A 395 18.31 25.88 -12.36
CA ILE A 395 17.15 25.18 -11.80
C ILE A 395 16.29 24.53 -12.91
N ASN A 396 16.05 25.25 -14.00
CA ASN A 396 15.23 24.74 -15.10
C ASN A 396 15.90 23.59 -15.85
N GLU A 397 17.22 23.64 -16.01
CA GLU A 397 18.00 22.59 -16.70
C GLU A 397 18.19 21.37 -15.78
N LEU A 398 18.31 21.61 -14.48
CA LEU A 398 18.20 20.60 -13.42
C LEU A 398 16.76 20.22 -13.10
N GLY A 399 15.80 20.57 -13.96
CA GLY A 399 14.38 20.45 -13.67
C GLY A 399 13.90 19.03 -13.36
N GLU A 400 14.66 17.99 -13.72
CA GLU A 400 14.40 16.58 -13.39
C GLU A 400 14.86 16.20 -11.96
N ILE A 401 15.78 16.96 -11.36
CA ILE A 401 16.40 16.67 -10.06
C ILE A 401 16.07 17.72 -9.00
N LEU A 402 15.98 18.99 -9.40
CA LEU A 402 15.60 20.10 -8.55
C LEU A 402 14.15 20.53 -8.84
N GLN A 403 13.51 21.06 -7.81
CA GLN A 403 12.21 21.71 -7.89
C GLN A 403 12.27 23.09 -7.26
N LEU A 404 11.48 24.00 -7.82
CA LEU A 404 11.28 25.35 -7.30
C LEU A 404 9.81 25.49 -6.88
N GLU A 405 9.57 25.63 -5.58
CA GLU A 405 8.25 25.89 -5.02
C GLU A 405 8.32 27.17 -4.17
N ASP A 406 7.44 28.14 -4.44
CA ASP A 406 7.33 29.40 -3.70
C ASP A 406 8.67 30.17 -3.51
N GLY A 407 9.57 30.08 -4.51
CA GLY A 407 10.90 30.72 -4.45
C GLY A 407 11.97 29.92 -3.71
N HIS A 408 11.63 28.71 -3.25
CA HIS A 408 12.53 27.80 -2.56
C HIS A 408 12.94 26.63 -3.47
N VAL A 409 14.25 26.46 -3.61
CA VAL A 409 14.88 25.39 -4.40
C VAL A 409 15.20 24.23 -3.49
N SER A 410 14.76 23.04 -3.88
CA SER A 410 15.05 21.79 -3.18
C SER A 410 15.21 20.64 -4.17
N TYR A 411 15.75 19.51 -3.73
CA TYR A 411 15.75 18.29 -4.53
C TYR A 411 14.34 17.70 -4.60
N ARG A 412 13.95 17.23 -5.79
CA ARG A 412 12.74 16.43 -6.01
C ARG A 412 12.78 15.13 -5.19
N ALA A 413 13.94 14.48 -5.17
CA ALA A 413 14.18 13.26 -4.40
C ALA A 413 15.06 13.52 -3.18
N ARG A 414 14.65 13.01 -2.00
CA ARG A 414 15.53 12.99 -0.82
C ARG A 414 16.79 12.17 -1.09
N LYS A 415 16.70 11.11 -1.90
CA LYS A 415 17.80 10.24 -2.29
C LYS A 415 18.88 10.99 -3.09
N TYR A 416 18.51 11.80 -4.09
CA TYR A 416 19.47 12.63 -4.84
C TYR A 416 20.26 13.58 -3.93
N ARG A 417 19.56 14.19 -2.96
CA ARG A 417 20.22 15.00 -1.93
C ARG A 417 21.19 14.18 -1.10
N GLU A 418 20.77 13.02 -0.61
CA GLU A 418 21.59 12.15 0.23
C GLU A 418 22.81 11.60 -0.51
N GLU A 419 22.67 11.21 -1.78
CA GLU A 419 23.77 10.73 -2.62
C GLU A 419 24.75 11.86 -2.96
N LEU A 420 24.28 13.03 -3.36
CA LEU A 420 25.17 14.18 -3.62
C LEU A 420 25.82 14.71 -2.35
N ARG A 421 25.09 14.72 -1.24
CA ARG A 421 25.65 15.06 0.07
C ARG A 421 26.68 14.03 0.52
N ALA A 422 26.45 12.74 0.33
CA ALA A 422 27.43 11.70 0.65
C ALA A 422 28.70 11.84 -0.21
N ILE A 423 28.56 12.20 -1.49
CA ILE A 423 29.68 12.53 -2.37
C ILE A 423 30.44 13.77 -1.84
N ALA A 424 29.74 14.80 -1.36
CA ALA A 424 30.33 15.99 -0.78
C ALA A 424 31.00 15.73 0.58
N GLU A 425 30.40 14.92 1.46
CA GLU A 425 30.85 14.62 2.82
C GLU A 425 31.96 13.57 2.88
N SER A 426 31.99 12.60 1.96
CA SER A 426 33.06 11.59 1.85
C SER A 426 34.44 12.20 1.53
N ALA A 427 34.51 13.52 1.29
CA ALA A 427 35.67 14.25 0.82
C ALA A 427 36.49 14.96 1.92
N GLU A 428 36.37 14.58 3.21
CA GLU A 428 37.34 15.04 4.23
C GLU A 428 38.68 14.27 4.20
N SER A 429 38.83 13.24 3.33
CA SER A 429 40.07 12.47 3.21
C SER A 429 40.58 12.38 1.76
N ALA A 430 41.48 13.31 1.43
CA ALA A 430 42.62 13.13 0.50
C ALA A 430 42.49 13.34 -1.03
N ILE A 431 41.63 14.22 -1.57
CA ILE A 431 41.75 14.73 -2.96
C ILE A 431 41.40 16.25 -3.01
N GLU A 432 42.19 17.07 -3.71
CA GLU A 432 42.24 18.55 -3.55
C GLU A 432 41.23 19.41 -4.36
N SER A 433 40.38 18.87 -5.26
CA SER A 433 39.25 19.66 -5.79
C SER A 433 38.07 18.80 -6.30
N TYR A 434 36.84 19.32 -6.20
CA TYR A 434 35.59 18.68 -6.66
C TYR A 434 35.50 18.59 -8.20
N ALA A 435 36.09 19.55 -8.92
CA ALA A 435 36.14 19.60 -10.39
C ALA A 435 37.00 18.46 -10.99
N ASP A 436 38.15 18.15 -10.39
CA ASP A 436 39.00 17.03 -10.83
C ASP A 436 38.31 15.67 -10.64
N ARG A 437 37.35 15.58 -9.70
CA ARG A 437 36.59 14.37 -9.40
C ARG A 437 35.42 14.18 -10.33
N MET A 438 34.70 15.25 -10.67
CA MET A 438 33.70 15.19 -11.74
C MET A 438 34.34 14.83 -13.07
N GLN A 439 35.56 15.31 -13.37
CA GLN A 439 36.31 14.83 -14.54
C GLN A 439 36.66 13.33 -14.50
N HIS A 440 36.95 12.76 -13.32
CA HIS A 440 37.21 11.32 -13.18
C HIS A 440 35.93 10.48 -13.40
N ILE A 441 34.78 10.96 -12.93
CA ILE A 441 33.46 10.33 -13.12
C ILE A 441 32.91 10.57 -14.54
N MET A 442 33.09 11.76 -15.10
CA MET A 442 32.77 12.09 -16.50
C MET A 442 33.65 11.31 -17.47
N GLY A 443 34.92 11.04 -17.12
CA GLY A 443 35.79 10.14 -17.90
C GLY A 443 35.32 8.68 -17.89
N LEU A 444 34.57 8.24 -16.88
CA LEU A 444 33.81 6.98 -16.91
C LEU A 444 32.56 7.10 -17.80
N ALA A 445 31.93 8.29 -17.85
CA ALA A 445 30.74 8.58 -18.64
C ALA A 445 31.00 8.86 -20.14
N ASP A 446 32.21 9.25 -20.54
CA ASP A 446 32.61 9.45 -21.94
C ASP A 446 32.54 8.15 -22.78
N HIS A 447 32.52 6.99 -22.11
CA HIS A 447 32.29 5.69 -22.75
C HIS A 447 30.80 5.39 -23.07
N LEU A 448 29.85 6.25 -22.64
CA LEU A 448 28.40 6.10 -22.84
C LEU A 448 27.85 6.82 -24.09
N ALA A 449 28.71 7.29 -25.00
CA ALA A 449 28.33 8.21 -26.08
C ALA A 449 27.76 7.57 -27.37
N GLU A 450 27.35 6.30 -27.40
CA GLU A 450 26.77 5.67 -28.61
C GLU A 450 25.54 4.82 -28.27
N SER A 451 24.38 5.47 -28.24
CA SER A 451 23.06 4.91 -27.88
C SER A 451 22.74 3.59 -28.61
N SER A 452 23.05 2.49 -27.93
CA SER A 452 22.78 1.13 -28.42
C SER A 452 21.93 0.37 -27.39
N PRO A 453 21.09 -0.60 -27.81
CA PRO A 453 20.26 -1.42 -26.91
C PRO A 453 21.00 -2.03 -25.71
N PHE A 454 22.30 -2.31 -25.86
CA PHE A 454 23.17 -2.78 -24.79
C PHE A 454 23.55 -1.70 -23.78
N GLN A 455 23.74 -0.45 -24.21
CA GLN A 455 24.02 0.65 -23.28
C GLN A 455 22.79 0.99 -22.44
N GLU A 456 21.58 0.95 -23.02
CA GLU A 456 20.32 1.04 -22.26
C GLU A 456 20.17 -0.11 -21.26
N TRP A 457 20.62 -1.30 -21.63
CA TRP A 457 20.62 -2.47 -20.75
C TRP A 457 21.62 -2.32 -19.59
N LEU A 458 22.83 -1.83 -19.86
CA LEU A 458 23.83 -1.54 -18.82
C LEU A 458 23.28 -0.52 -17.80
N ALA A 459 22.65 0.54 -18.29
CA ALA A 459 22.00 1.56 -17.46
C ALA A 459 20.84 1.00 -16.63
N THR A 460 19.96 0.21 -17.23
CA THR A 460 18.78 -0.37 -16.56
C THR A 460 19.17 -1.35 -15.44
N ASN A 461 20.33 -1.99 -15.55
CA ASN A 461 20.75 -3.06 -14.64
C ASN A 461 21.87 -2.63 -13.67
N GLY A 462 22.28 -1.36 -13.65
CA GLY A 462 23.42 -0.91 -12.82
C GLY A 462 24.71 -1.66 -13.16
N ALA A 463 24.90 -1.98 -14.44
CA ALA A 463 26.02 -2.77 -14.92
C ALA A 463 27.05 -1.89 -15.63
N GLU A 464 28.32 -2.14 -15.35
CA GLU A 464 29.47 -1.47 -15.94
C GLU A 464 30.30 -2.45 -16.76
N ILE A 465 30.84 -1.98 -17.89
CA ILE A 465 31.72 -2.79 -18.74
C ILE A 465 33.08 -2.11 -18.90
N VAL A 466 34.14 -2.86 -18.62
CA VAL A 466 35.54 -2.43 -18.76
C VAL A 466 36.11 -3.06 -20.01
N PHE A 467 36.66 -2.23 -20.89
CA PHE A 467 37.35 -2.65 -22.11
C PHE A 467 38.87 -2.76 -21.89
N ASP A 468 39.56 -3.53 -22.72
CA ASP A 468 41.01 -3.54 -22.77
C ASP A 468 41.58 -2.48 -23.74
N ASP A 469 42.91 -2.38 -23.82
CA ASP A 469 43.62 -1.41 -24.67
C ASP A 469 43.35 -1.62 -26.18
N ALA A 470 42.77 -2.75 -26.58
CA ALA A 470 42.38 -3.05 -27.96
C ALA A 470 40.90 -2.71 -28.24
N GLY A 471 40.15 -2.27 -27.23
CA GLY A 471 38.71 -1.96 -27.33
C GLY A 471 37.80 -3.16 -27.16
N ASP A 472 38.32 -4.32 -26.72
CA ASP A 472 37.52 -5.52 -26.48
C ASP A 472 37.00 -5.56 -25.03
N PRO A 473 35.73 -5.96 -24.78
CA PRO A 473 35.16 -6.07 -23.44
C PRO A 473 35.91 -7.13 -22.61
N ARG A 474 36.53 -6.67 -21.53
CA ARG A 474 37.37 -7.47 -20.64
C ARG A 474 36.60 -7.94 -19.41
N ARG A 475 35.82 -7.05 -18.81
CA ARG A 475 35.08 -7.32 -17.56
C ARG A 475 33.71 -6.66 -17.57
N LEU A 476 32.68 -7.43 -17.26
CA LEU A 476 31.34 -6.94 -16.97
C LEU A 476 31.13 -7.01 -15.46
N ARG A 477 30.85 -5.87 -14.84
CA ARG A 477 30.63 -5.73 -13.40
C ARG A 477 29.18 -5.32 -13.20
N ILE A 478 28.46 -5.99 -12.32
CA ILE A 478 27.12 -5.56 -11.91
C ILE A 478 27.24 -5.09 -10.48
N ASP A 479 27.44 -3.79 -10.33
CA ASP A 479 27.58 -3.12 -9.05
C ASP A 479 26.41 -2.16 -8.90
N THR A 480 25.34 -2.59 -8.24
CA THR A 480 24.42 -1.60 -7.67
C THR A 480 25.19 -0.83 -6.60
N VAL A 481 25.40 0.48 -6.79
CA VAL A 481 26.28 1.34 -5.98
C VAL A 481 25.80 1.52 -4.52
N LEU A 482 24.75 0.81 -4.08
CA LEU A 482 24.32 0.76 -2.67
C LEU A 482 24.33 -0.66 -2.07
N SER A 483 25.45 -1.38 -2.25
CA SER A 483 25.73 -2.67 -1.58
C SER A 483 25.76 -2.62 -0.04
N TRP A 484 25.54 -1.46 0.58
CA TRP A 484 25.46 -1.30 2.05
C TRP A 484 24.03 -1.39 2.62
N LEU A 485 22.99 -1.38 1.77
CA LEU A 485 21.57 -1.45 2.20
C LEU A 485 20.77 -2.61 1.57
N LYS A 486 21.43 -3.51 0.84
CA LYS A 486 20.79 -4.67 0.22
C LYS A 486 21.07 -5.93 1.04
N SER A 487 20.05 -6.47 1.71
CA SER A 487 19.99 -7.89 2.03
C SER A 487 19.60 -8.62 0.74
N ASP A 488 20.64 -9.07 0.07
CA ASP A 488 20.79 -10.02 -1.03
C ASP A 488 20.35 -9.70 -2.46
N SER A 489 21.27 -10.11 -3.33
CA SER A 489 21.55 -9.77 -4.71
C SER A 489 20.66 -10.53 -5.70
N PHE A 490 20.16 -9.77 -6.68
CA PHE A 490 19.67 -10.15 -8.01
C PHE A 490 19.16 -11.58 -8.26
N GLU A 491 17.94 -11.60 -8.78
CA GLU A 491 17.41 -12.47 -9.83
C GLU A 491 18.47 -13.25 -10.61
N ASP A 492 18.17 -14.52 -10.87
CA ASP A 492 18.96 -15.51 -11.61
C ASP A 492 20.03 -14.90 -12.54
N VAL A 493 21.28 -14.92 -12.08
CA VAL A 493 22.44 -14.34 -12.77
C VAL A 493 22.56 -14.87 -14.20
N GLN A 494 22.02 -16.07 -14.47
CA GLN A 494 21.92 -16.65 -15.81
C GLN A 494 20.99 -15.83 -16.73
N ALA A 495 19.81 -15.44 -16.25
CA ALA A 495 18.86 -14.63 -17.02
C ALA A 495 19.49 -13.27 -17.37
N ILE A 496 20.18 -12.66 -16.41
CA ILE A 496 20.91 -11.39 -16.59
C ILE A 496 22.04 -11.55 -17.62
N ALA A 497 22.84 -12.61 -17.54
CA ALA A 497 23.90 -12.88 -18.52
C ALA A 497 23.34 -13.16 -19.93
N THR A 498 22.18 -13.80 -20.01
CA THR A 498 21.48 -14.08 -21.27
C THR A 498 20.97 -12.79 -21.90
N GLU A 499 20.31 -11.94 -21.11
CA GLU A 499 19.81 -10.65 -21.58
C GLU A 499 20.96 -9.73 -22.02
N ALA A 500 22.08 -9.71 -21.29
CA ALA A 500 23.29 -8.99 -21.67
C ALA A 500 23.73 -9.35 -23.10
N LEU A 501 23.81 -10.65 -23.39
CA LEU A 501 24.21 -11.15 -24.71
C LEU A 501 23.20 -10.80 -25.80
N GLU A 502 21.91 -10.89 -25.51
CA GLU A 502 20.86 -10.50 -26.47
C GLU A 502 20.95 -9.02 -26.83
N LYS A 503 21.12 -8.16 -25.82
CA LYS A 503 21.20 -6.70 -26.02
C LYS A 503 22.48 -6.32 -26.73
N TRP A 504 23.60 -6.98 -26.45
CA TRP A 504 24.88 -6.83 -27.15
C TRP A 504 24.75 -7.12 -28.64
N VAL A 505 24.08 -8.22 -28.99
CA VAL A 505 23.81 -8.59 -30.38
C VAL A 505 22.89 -7.57 -31.05
N ARG A 506 21.85 -7.10 -30.35
CA ARG A 506 20.93 -6.08 -30.87
C ARG A 506 21.60 -4.72 -31.09
N SER A 507 22.70 -4.44 -30.38
CA SER A 507 23.59 -3.31 -30.66
C SER A 507 24.50 -3.50 -31.87
N GLY A 508 24.41 -4.63 -32.59
CA GLY A 508 25.22 -4.92 -33.77
C GLY A 508 26.61 -5.51 -33.47
N ASN A 509 26.87 -5.89 -32.22
CA ASN A 509 28.17 -6.39 -31.79
C ASN A 509 28.27 -7.93 -31.87
N ASP A 510 29.49 -8.45 -32.06
CA ASP A 510 29.73 -9.90 -32.09
C ASP A 510 29.60 -10.52 -30.68
N PRO A 511 28.66 -11.46 -30.45
CA PRO A 511 28.45 -12.09 -29.15
C PRO A 511 29.65 -12.91 -28.68
N ALA A 512 30.52 -13.40 -29.58
CA ALA A 512 31.72 -14.15 -29.19
C ALA A 512 32.69 -13.31 -28.35
N VAL A 513 32.63 -11.99 -28.50
CA VAL A 513 33.50 -11.05 -27.78
C VAL A 513 33.01 -10.89 -26.34
N LEU A 514 31.73 -10.55 -26.13
CA LEU A 514 31.16 -10.41 -24.79
C LEU A 514 31.12 -11.73 -24.01
N ARG A 515 30.90 -12.87 -24.69
CA ARG A 515 30.94 -14.21 -24.06
C ARG A 515 32.27 -14.50 -23.35
N ARG A 516 33.37 -13.90 -23.79
CA ARG A 516 34.72 -14.06 -23.20
C ARG A 516 35.02 -13.03 -22.11
N ALA A 517 34.16 -12.04 -21.90
CA ALA A 517 34.31 -11.10 -20.80
C ALA A 517 34.09 -11.81 -19.46
N GLN A 518 34.88 -11.42 -18.45
CA GLN A 518 34.69 -11.90 -17.09
C GLN A 518 33.54 -11.13 -16.46
N MET A 519 32.43 -11.80 -16.15
CA MET A 519 31.34 -11.29 -15.34
C MET A 519 31.70 -11.42 -13.86
N THR A 520 31.46 -10.37 -13.09
CA THR A 520 31.63 -10.36 -11.63
C THR A 520 30.33 -9.90 -10.99
N TRP A 521 29.81 -10.63 -10.01
CA TRP A 521 28.54 -10.33 -9.34
C TRP A 521 28.63 -10.61 -7.84
N LYS A 522 27.70 -10.05 -7.07
CA LYS A 522 27.52 -10.35 -5.65
C LYS A 522 26.60 -11.55 -5.48
N THR A 523 26.96 -12.45 -4.58
CA THR A 523 26.16 -13.63 -4.23
C THR A 523 25.23 -13.35 -3.04
N PRO A 524 24.14 -14.13 -2.86
CA PRO A 524 23.19 -13.98 -1.75
C PRO A 524 23.76 -14.25 -0.35
N ASP A 525 25.06 -14.47 -0.20
CA ASP A 525 25.77 -14.59 1.08
C ASP A 525 26.74 -13.42 1.31
N GLY A 526 26.66 -12.37 0.48
CA GLY A 526 27.54 -11.21 0.49
C GLY A 526 28.91 -11.44 -0.16
N GLY A 527 29.16 -12.63 -0.69
CA GLY A 527 30.36 -12.98 -1.46
C GLY A 527 30.44 -12.26 -2.80
N THR A 528 31.61 -12.35 -3.45
CA THR A 528 31.79 -11.93 -4.85
C THR A 528 32.20 -13.16 -5.65
N GLU A 529 31.37 -13.52 -6.63
CA GLU A 529 31.68 -14.56 -7.59
C GLU A 529 32.06 -13.96 -8.95
N SER A 530 32.78 -14.75 -9.75
CA SER A 530 33.09 -14.38 -11.12
C SER A 530 33.04 -15.59 -12.04
N GLY A 531 32.67 -15.35 -13.28
CA GLY A 531 32.53 -16.35 -14.32
C GLY A 531 32.54 -15.68 -15.69
N PHE A 532 32.79 -16.41 -16.76
CA PHE A 532 32.69 -15.82 -18.10
C PHE A 532 31.22 -15.63 -18.46
N VAL A 533 30.85 -14.50 -19.07
CA VAL A 533 29.46 -14.18 -19.43
C VAL A 533 28.81 -15.35 -20.19
N GLY A 534 29.53 -15.96 -21.15
CA GLY A 534 29.02 -17.12 -21.87
C GLY A 534 28.77 -18.33 -20.97
N THR A 535 29.69 -18.66 -20.07
CA THR A 535 29.54 -19.79 -19.14
C THR A 535 28.43 -19.57 -18.13
N VAL A 536 28.17 -18.32 -17.75
CA VAL A 536 27.09 -17.97 -16.82
C VAL A 536 25.73 -18.01 -17.52
N ALA A 537 25.64 -17.55 -18.77
CA ALA A 537 24.41 -17.61 -19.56
C ALA A 537 24.04 -19.05 -19.97
N ASP A 538 25.03 -19.91 -20.20
CA ASP A 538 24.86 -21.30 -20.67
C ASP A 538 24.67 -22.33 -19.52
N ARG A 539 24.65 -21.88 -18.25
CA ARG A 539 24.45 -22.75 -17.08
C ARG A 539 23.02 -23.25 -16.93
#